data_AF-A0A9P7UIQ5-F1
#
_entry.id   AF-A0A9P7UIQ5-F1
#
_cell.length_a   1.000
_cell.length_b   1.000
_cell.length_c   1.000
_cell.angle_alpha   90.00
_cell.angle_beta   90.00
_cell.angle_gamma   90.00
#
_symmetry.space_group_name_H-M   'P 1'
#
loop_
_entity.id
_entity.type
_entity.pdbx_description
1 polymer ?
#
loop_
_entity_poly.entity_id
_entity_poly.type
_entity_poly.pdbx_seq_one_letter_code
_entity_poly.pdbx_strand_id
1 'polypeptide(L)'
;MSATPAVKYKPVSDDGFEDVKTDDDHEEYPLHQENWNSSRGTSKSRRAIQILVSLLILAIYTWAVLYYAREVIYKPFCPRLTTPDTVHVWDKVEFNPQPVNPVTPGHDHPLLGNPSPEVDANWSSLLSAFANRIPKSEVHRLGMETDAIPFNDGEGGYLGGLAMVHNLHCINYLYQVAHREYYYTPNTTEKEDATQKSHIGHCLHHIMESVKCQADLTPVLLHWTLHDFHSVINWDGVERTCADWSQLMDWGSEHSVRKSSSISQFTGNFLDEHGKFGWVDQEGGVDYKEFFKTPEYQKWAKEQGLALGEAAAEEYLRSFYVKH
;
A
#
# COMPACT_ATOMS: atom_id res chain seq x y z
N MET A 1 37.85 69.37 -38.43
CA MET A 1 38.33 68.13 -37.78
C MET A 1 39.85 68.14 -37.84
N SER A 2 40.46 68.00 -36.68
CA SER A 2 41.87 68.22 -36.35
C SER A 2 42.83 67.18 -36.95
N ALA A 3 44.05 67.62 -37.28
CA ALA A 3 45.29 66.93 -36.92
C ALA A 3 46.51 67.86 -37.05
N THR A 4 47.37 67.72 -36.05
CA THR A 4 48.52 68.52 -35.58
C THR A 4 49.76 68.48 -36.49
N PRO A 5 50.62 69.53 -36.52
CA PRO A 5 51.96 69.43 -37.08
C PRO A 5 52.96 68.96 -36.01
N ALA A 6 53.72 67.89 -36.28
CA ALA A 6 54.75 67.39 -35.38
C ALA A 6 56.08 68.15 -35.61
N VAL A 7 56.56 68.77 -34.53
CA VAL A 7 57.78 69.58 -34.43
C VAL A 7 59.03 68.69 -34.47
N LYS A 8 60.01 69.08 -35.30
CA LYS A 8 61.35 68.51 -35.35
C LYS A 8 62.21 69.00 -34.19
N TYR A 9 62.91 68.04 -33.59
CA TYR A 9 63.87 68.18 -32.50
C TYR A 9 65.12 69.00 -32.91
N LYS A 10 65.72 69.71 -31.94
CA LYS A 10 67.09 70.22 -32.01
C LYS A 10 67.84 69.82 -30.72
N PRO A 11 69.13 69.45 -30.83
CA PRO A 11 69.85 68.70 -29.80
C PRO A 11 70.44 69.61 -28.73
N VAL A 12 70.61 69.07 -27.52
CA VAL A 12 71.47 69.66 -26.48
C VAL A 12 72.90 69.16 -26.71
N SER A 13 73.83 70.09 -26.53
CA SER A 13 75.24 70.04 -26.90
C SER A 13 76.07 69.03 -26.11
N ASP A 14 77.20 68.74 -26.75
CA ASP A 14 78.27 67.83 -26.39
C ASP A 14 79.41 68.67 -25.79
N ASP A 15 79.70 68.47 -24.51
CA ASP A 15 80.79 69.15 -23.81
C ASP A 15 81.58 68.11 -23.00
N GLY A 16 82.63 67.53 -23.60
CA GLY A 16 83.83 67.14 -22.83
C GLY A 16 84.29 65.68 -22.90
N PHE A 17 84.84 65.31 -24.06
CA PHE A 17 86.09 64.56 -24.28
C PHE A 17 86.49 63.38 -23.34
N GLU A 18 86.44 62.20 -23.97
CA GLU A 18 87.28 60.98 -23.87
C GLU A 18 88.43 60.92 -22.85
N ASP A 19 88.53 59.79 -22.13
CA ASP A 19 89.72 58.94 -22.29
C ASP A 19 89.44 57.45 -21.99
N VAL A 20 90.19 56.62 -22.70
CA VAL A 20 90.03 55.18 -22.98
C VAL A 20 90.45 54.26 -21.81
N LYS A 21 89.74 53.14 -21.59
CA LYS A 21 90.32 51.76 -21.49
C LYS A 21 89.27 50.68 -21.21
N THR A 22 89.32 49.65 -22.04
CA THR A 22 88.68 48.34 -21.88
C THR A 22 89.39 47.52 -20.79
N ASP A 23 88.63 46.78 -19.98
CA ASP A 23 88.69 45.31 -19.85
C ASP A 23 88.19 44.84 -18.47
N ASP A 24 87.20 43.95 -18.54
CA ASP A 24 86.95 42.82 -17.64
C ASP A 24 86.26 43.05 -16.26
N ASP A 25 84.99 43.47 -16.30
CA ASP A 25 84.12 43.43 -15.11
C ASP A 25 82.93 42.49 -15.39
N HIS A 26 82.95 41.31 -14.75
CA HIS A 26 81.80 40.41 -14.68
C HIS A 26 80.58 41.14 -14.09
N GLU A 27 79.53 41.33 -14.90
CA GLU A 27 78.21 41.71 -14.39
C GLU A 27 77.62 40.55 -13.56
N GLU A 28 77.90 40.54 -12.26
CA GLU A 28 77.15 39.74 -11.30
C GLU A 28 75.93 40.56 -10.84
N TYR A 29 74.76 40.22 -11.40
CA TYR A 29 73.49 40.80 -10.97
C TYR A 29 73.29 40.54 -9.48
N PRO A 30 73.10 41.58 -8.63
CA PRO A 30 72.75 41.36 -7.24
C PRO A 30 71.31 40.83 -7.23
N LEU A 31 71.15 39.53 -7.03
CA LEU A 31 69.89 38.96 -6.58
C LEU A 31 69.60 39.57 -5.22
N HIS A 32 68.84 40.66 -5.22
CA HIS A 32 68.21 41.18 -4.02
C HIS A 32 67.36 40.04 -3.44
N GLN A 33 67.88 39.43 -2.38
CA GLN A 33 67.15 38.50 -1.55
C GLN A 33 66.16 39.33 -0.72
N GLU A 34 65.07 39.75 -1.38
CA GLU A 34 63.92 40.27 -0.65
C GLU A 34 63.45 39.16 0.27
N ASN A 35 63.60 39.40 1.58
CA ASN A 35 62.98 38.61 2.62
C ASN A 35 61.47 38.72 2.46
N TRP A 36 60.90 37.88 1.60
CA TRP A 36 59.48 37.57 1.62
C TRP A 36 59.19 36.93 2.97
N ASN A 37 58.69 37.74 3.91
CA ASN A 37 58.05 37.24 5.10
C ASN A 37 56.92 36.31 4.65
N SER A 38 57.17 35.00 4.67
CA SER A 38 56.14 34.01 4.40
C SER A 38 54.98 34.29 5.32
N SER A 39 53.83 34.66 4.74
CA SER A 39 52.63 34.91 5.51
C SER A 39 52.36 33.68 6.38
N ARG A 40 52.21 33.94 7.69
CA ARG A 40 51.99 32.95 8.75
C ARG A 40 51.13 31.78 8.26
N GLY A 41 51.77 30.62 8.05
CA GLY A 41 51.05 29.37 7.84
C GLY A 41 50.06 29.19 8.98
N THR A 42 48.77 29.08 8.67
CA THR A 42 47.75 28.87 9.69
C THR A 42 48.11 27.63 10.51
N SER A 43 48.22 27.80 11.82
CA SER A 43 48.58 26.71 12.75
C SER A 43 47.73 25.47 12.48
N LYS A 44 48.33 24.27 12.47
CA LYS A 44 47.63 22.99 12.27
C LYS A 44 46.39 22.86 13.19
N SER A 45 46.45 23.47 14.38
CA SER A 45 45.33 23.58 15.33
C SER A 45 44.16 24.40 14.76
N ARG A 46 44.40 25.52 14.07
CA ARG A 46 43.33 26.33 13.45
C ARG A 46 42.63 25.56 12.33
N ARG A 47 43.39 24.79 11.53
CA ARG A 47 42.81 23.92 10.48
C ARG A 47 41.96 22.80 11.09
N ALA A 48 42.44 22.17 12.17
CA ALA A 48 41.69 21.14 12.88
C ALA A 48 40.38 21.69 13.49
N ILE A 49 40.43 22.90 14.09
CA ILE A 49 39.24 23.58 14.62
C ILE A 49 38.25 23.90 13.49
N GLN A 50 38.73 24.40 12.35
CA GLN A 50 37.87 24.67 11.19
C GLN A 50 37.17 23.41 10.70
N ILE A 51 37.90 22.29 10.59
CA ILE A 51 37.31 20.99 10.19
C ILE A 51 36.25 20.55 11.21
N LEU A 52 36.54 20.63 12.52
CA LEU A 52 35.58 20.26 13.56
C LEU A 52 34.32 21.13 13.52
N VAL A 53 34.47 22.44 13.32
CA VAL A 53 33.34 23.37 13.18
C VAL A 53 32.52 23.03 11.94
N SER A 54 33.16 22.76 10.79
CA SER A 54 32.47 22.36 9.57
C SER A 54 31.72 21.03 9.74
N LEU A 55 32.30 20.05 10.41
CA LEU A 55 31.64 18.78 10.73
C LEU A 55 30.46 18.98 11.67
N LEU A 56 30.58 19.84 12.67
CA LEU A 56 29.50 20.15 13.61
C LEU A 56 28.33 20.86 12.91
N ILE A 57 28.62 21.81 12.02
CA ILE A 57 27.61 22.46 11.18
C ILE A 57 26.91 21.45 10.27
N LEU A 58 27.66 20.55 9.62
CA LEU A 58 27.08 19.52 8.77
C LEU A 58 26.19 18.55 9.56
N ALA A 59 26.61 18.16 10.78
CA ALA A 59 25.83 17.29 11.65
C ALA A 59 24.52 17.97 12.10
N ILE A 60 24.58 19.25 12.50
CA ILE A 60 23.40 20.03 12.88
C ILE A 60 22.45 20.20 11.69
N TYR A 61 22.99 20.53 10.50
CA TYR A 61 22.20 20.65 9.28
C TYR A 61 21.51 19.32 8.93
N THR A 62 22.26 18.22 8.94
CA THR A 62 21.71 16.88 8.64
C THR A 62 20.65 16.49 9.68
N TRP A 63 20.90 16.72 10.96
CA TRP A 63 19.91 16.48 12.01
C TRP A 63 18.65 17.32 11.83
N ALA A 64 18.79 18.61 11.50
CA ALA A 64 17.66 19.50 11.25
C ALA A 64 16.86 19.09 10.01
N VAL A 65 17.52 18.68 8.92
CA VAL A 65 16.87 18.15 7.71
C VAL A 65 16.14 16.84 8.02
N LEU A 66 16.76 15.90 8.73
CA LEU A 66 16.13 14.65 9.11
C LEU A 66 14.98 14.86 10.10
N TYR A 67 15.11 15.81 11.02
CA TYR A 67 14.04 16.19 11.94
C TYR A 67 12.87 16.82 11.18
N TYR A 68 13.14 17.77 10.28
CA TYR A 68 12.11 18.39 9.45
C TYR A 68 11.43 17.36 8.55
N ALA A 69 12.21 16.53 7.85
CA ALA A 69 11.69 15.44 7.04
C ALA A 69 10.82 14.51 7.89
N ARG A 70 11.27 14.11 9.09
CA ARG A 70 10.50 13.23 9.97
C ARG A 70 9.21 13.88 10.47
N GLU A 71 9.28 15.09 11.02
CA GLU A 71 8.16 15.74 11.72
C GLU A 71 7.15 16.39 10.77
N VAL A 72 7.62 16.93 9.65
CA VAL A 72 6.80 17.73 8.72
C VAL A 72 6.41 16.93 7.48
N ILE A 73 7.23 15.97 7.04
CA ILE A 73 6.97 15.18 5.83
C ILE A 73 6.50 13.76 6.20
N TYR A 74 7.29 12.99 6.95
CA TYR A 74 6.95 11.58 7.20
C TYR A 74 5.80 11.38 8.18
N LYS A 75 5.79 12.05 9.34
CA LYS A 75 4.73 11.84 10.34
C LYS A 75 3.33 12.25 9.86
N PRO A 76 3.14 13.34 9.10
CA PRO A 76 1.81 13.74 8.62
C PRO A 76 1.35 12.95 7.40
N PHE A 77 2.28 12.50 6.53
CA PHE A 77 1.93 11.90 5.24
C PHE A 77 2.16 10.39 5.14
N CYS A 78 2.90 9.77 6.06
CA CYS A 78 2.85 8.32 6.23
C CYS A 78 1.81 8.02 7.31
N PRO A 79 0.56 7.71 6.94
CA PRO A 79 -0.30 7.00 7.86
C PRO A 79 0.51 5.79 8.36
N ARG A 80 0.68 5.70 9.69
CA ARG A 80 1.29 4.54 10.33
C ARG A 80 0.32 3.38 10.19
N LEU A 81 0.23 2.88 8.98
CA LEU A 81 -0.55 1.72 8.69
C LEU A 81 0.27 0.54 9.19
N THR A 82 -0.37 -0.19 10.09
CA THR A 82 0.21 -1.32 10.82
C THR A 82 0.25 -2.58 9.96
N THR A 83 -0.28 -2.52 8.74
CA THR A 83 -0.33 -3.65 7.82
C THR A 83 0.91 -3.65 6.92
N PRO A 84 1.72 -4.72 6.91
CA PRO A 84 2.82 -4.85 5.99
C PRO A 84 2.31 -4.89 4.54
N ASP A 85 2.99 -4.17 3.63
CA ASP A 85 2.75 -4.33 2.19
C ASP A 85 3.29 -5.67 1.69
N THR A 86 2.48 -6.71 1.85
CA THR A 86 2.94 -8.06 1.55
C THR A 86 2.87 -8.41 0.06
N VAL A 87 2.20 -7.61 -0.75
CA VAL A 87 1.91 -7.92 -2.17
C VAL A 87 2.16 -6.72 -3.10
N HIS A 88 2.94 -5.74 -2.65
CA HIS A 88 3.24 -4.52 -3.42
C HIS A 88 2.00 -3.73 -3.83
N VAL A 89 0.95 -3.81 -3.01
CA VAL A 89 -0.31 -3.08 -3.25
C VAL A 89 -0.15 -1.61 -2.90
N TRP A 90 0.77 -1.25 -2.00
CA TRP A 90 0.92 0.13 -1.55
C TRP A 90 1.46 1.05 -2.62
N ASP A 91 2.26 0.51 -3.54
CA ASP A 91 2.74 1.23 -4.71
C ASP A 91 1.59 1.65 -5.65
N LYS A 92 0.41 1.06 -5.49
CA LYS A 92 -0.82 1.35 -6.22
C LYS A 92 -1.92 1.99 -5.36
N VAL A 93 -1.72 2.20 -4.06
CA VAL A 93 -2.75 2.76 -3.18
C VAL A 93 -2.43 4.19 -2.83
N GLU A 94 -3.26 5.08 -3.32
CA GLU A 94 -3.24 6.48 -2.90
C GLU A 94 -4.13 6.68 -1.67
N PHE A 95 -3.82 7.69 -0.86
CA PHE A 95 -4.60 8.06 0.30
C PHE A 95 -5.03 9.51 0.18
N ASN A 96 -6.34 9.73 0.26
CA ASN A 96 -6.95 11.04 0.06
C ASN A 96 -7.76 11.45 1.29
N PRO A 97 -7.64 12.71 1.75
CA PRO A 97 -8.58 13.26 2.71
C PRO A 97 -9.99 13.26 2.11
N GLN A 98 -10.95 12.77 2.87
CA GLN A 98 -12.36 12.71 2.51
C GLN A 98 -13.20 13.21 3.69
N PRO A 99 -14.19 14.08 3.46
CA PRO A 99 -15.15 14.42 4.50
C PRO A 99 -15.96 13.18 4.86
N VAL A 100 -16.19 12.97 6.14
CA VAL A 100 -17.12 11.93 6.60
C VAL A 100 -18.52 12.32 6.15
N ASN A 101 -19.23 11.39 5.50
CA ASN A 101 -20.67 11.54 5.27
C ASN A 101 -21.39 11.19 6.59
N PRO A 102 -21.99 12.16 7.29
CA PRO A 102 -22.65 11.91 8.57
C PRO A 102 -24.02 11.27 8.41
N VAL A 103 -24.54 11.20 7.18
CA VAL A 103 -25.90 10.77 6.89
C VAL A 103 -25.99 9.25 6.96
N THR A 104 -26.88 8.75 7.81
CA THR A 104 -27.27 7.33 7.81
C THR A 104 -27.76 6.95 6.41
N PRO A 105 -27.27 5.85 5.81
CA PRO A 105 -27.72 5.40 4.51
C PRO A 105 -29.24 5.37 4.39
N GLY A 106 -29.78 6.01 3.37
CA GLY A 106 -31.20 6.01 3.04
C GLY A 106 -31.64 4.71 2.35
N HIS A 107 -32.93 4.59 2.09
CA HIS A 107 -33.51 3.42 1.41
C HIS A 107 -32.99 3.18 -0.02
N ASP A 108 -32.41 4.20 -0.65
CA ASP A 108 -31.84 4.21 -1.99
C ASP A 108 -30.32 4.03 -2.02
N HIS A 109 -29.68 3.76 -0.87
CA HIS A 109 -28.23 3.58 -0.83
C HIS A 109 -27.80 2.36 -1.67
N PRO A 110 -26.79 2.48 -2.56
CA PRO A 110 -26.45 1.46 -3.55
C PRO A 110 -26.02 0.11 -2.96
N LEU A 111 -25.53 0.09 -1.71
CA LEU A 111 -25.09 -1.13 -1.02
C LEU A 111 -25.90 -1.43 0.26
N LEU A 112 -26.59 -0.44 0.83
CA LEU A 112 -27.17 -0.55 2.18
C LEU A 112 -28.62 -0.05 2.23
N GLY A 113 -29.22 0.18 1.05
CA GLY A 113 -30.62 0.55 0.91
C GLY A 113 -31.53 -0.65 1.13
N ASN A 114 -32.78 -0.54 0.69
CA ASN A 114 -33.70 -1.67 0.74
C ASN A 114 -33.18 -2.81 -0.14
N PRO A 115 -33.25 -4.07 0.31
CA PRO A 115 -32.80 -5.21 -0.47
C PRO A 115 -33.46 -5.25 -1.85
N SER A 116 -32.62 -5.39 -2.88
CA SER A 116 -33.06 -5.43 -4.27
C SER A 116 -32.01 -6.12 -5.14
N PRO A 117 -32.37 -6.59 -6.33
CA PRO A 117 -31.40 -7.17 -7.27
C PRO A 117 -30.27 -6.20 -7.66
N GLU A 118 -30.52 -4.90 -7.63
CA GLU A 118 -29.50 -3.87 -7.90
C GLU A 118 -28.48 -3.78 -6.76
N VAL A 119 -28.94 -3.79 -5.51
CA VAL A 119 -28.06 -3.82 -4.32
C VAL A 119 -27.22 -5.10 -4.32
N ASP A 120 -27.83 -6.25 -4.65
CA ASP A 120 -27.11 -7.53 -4.77
C ASP A 120 -26.04 -7.50 -5.87
N ALA A 121 -26.35 -6.87 -7.02
CA ALA A 121 -25.40 -6.70 -8.11
C ALA A 121 -24.21 -5.81 -7.71
N ASN A 122 -24.48 -4.73 -6.97
CA ASN A 122 -23.45 -3.83 -6.47
C ASN A 122 -22.51 -4.55 -5.48
N TRP A 123 -23.06 -5.34 -4.53
CA TRP A 123 -22.24 -6.18 -3.65
C TRP A 123 -21.45 -7.23 -4.40
N SER A 124 -22.06 -7.92 -5.37
CA SER A 124 -21.38 -8.93 -6.19
C SER A 124 -20.20 -8.35 -6.97
N SER A 125 -20.36 -7.15 -7.53
CA SER A 125 -19.30 -6.42 -8.20
C SER A 125 -18.15 -6.10 -7.23
N LEU A 126 -18.47 -5.58 -6.06
CA LEU A 126 -17.48 -5.22 -5.03
C LEU A 126 -16.74 -6.43 -4.46
N LEU A 127 -17.42 -7.57 -4.32
CA LEU A 127 -16.84 -8.81 -3.79
C LEU A 127 -16.21 -9.70 -4.87
N SER A 128 -16.17 -9.26 -6.13
CA SER A 128 -15.55 -10.01 -7.23
C SER A 128 -14.04 -10.26 -7.04
N ALA A 129 -13.39 -9.42 -6.23
CA ALA A 129 -12.00 -9.50 -5.82
C ALA A 129 -11.77 -10.31 -4.52
N PHE A 130 -12.76 -11.07 -4.04
CA PHE A 130 -12.63 -11.81 -2.78
C PHE A 130 -11.54 -12.89 -2.86
N ALA A 131 -11.45 -13.58 -4.00
CA ALA A 131 -10.46 -14.61 -4.26
C ALA A 131 -9.51 -14.16 -5.37
N ASN A 132 -8.21 -14.15 -5.06
CA ASN A 132 -7.14 -13.68 -5.94
C ASN A 132 -6.01 -14.73 -6.03
N ARG A 133 -5.26 -14.69 -7.15
CA ARG A 133 -3.99 -15.41 -7.25
C ARG A 133 -2.89 -14.60 -6.57
N ILE A 134 -2.31 -15.15 -5.51
CA ILE A 134 -1.14 -14.59 -4.84
C ILE A 134 0.13 -15.19 -5.47
N PRO A 135 1.11 -14.38 -5.91
CA PRO A 135 2.34 -14.87 -6.52
C PRO A 135 3.12 -15.82 -5.60
N LYS A 136 3.73 -16.86 -6.18
CA LYS A 136 4.55 -17.84 -5.43
C LYS A 136 5.69 -17.18 -4.65
N SER A 137 6.30 -16.13 -5.22
CA SER A 137 7.35 -15.36 -4.57
C SER A 137 6.88 -14.74 -3.25
N GLU A 138 5.65 -14.20 -3.22
CA GLU A 138 5.11 -13.56 -2.02
C GLU A 138 4.75 -14.59 -0.96
N VAL A 139 4.07 -15.67 -1.32
CA VAL A 139 3.74 -16.73 -0.35
C VAL A 139 5.01 -17.33 0.26
N HIS A 140 6.06 -17.51 -0.57
CA HIS A 140 7.37 -17.97 -0.09
C HIS A 140 8.05 -16.99 0.85
N ARG A 141 8.06 -15.70 0.48
CA ARG A 141 8.64 -14.64 1.31
C ARG A 141 7.94 -14.52 2.67
N LEU A 142 6.63 -14.79 2.72
CA LEU A 142 5.83 -14.75 3.94
C LEU A 142 5.91 -16.05 4.76
N GLY A 143 6.47 -17.14 4.22
CA GLY A 143 6.51 -18.43 4.89
C GLY A 143 5.13 -19.08 5.03
N MET A 144 4.19 -18.76 4.13
CA MET A 144 2.78 -19.19 4.19
C MET A 144 2.48 -20.42 3.32
N GLU A 145 3.47 -21.16 2.85
CA GLU A 145 3.28 -22.23 1.87
C GLU A 145 2.70 -23.52 2.45
N THR A 146 2.85 -23.75 3.76
CA THR A 146 2.61 -25.07 4.38
C THR A 146 1.16 -25.51 4.27
N ASP A 147 0.21 -24.57 4.26
CA ASP A 147 -1.23 -24.82 4.22
C ASP A 147 -1.94 -23.99 3.11
N ALA A 148 -1.18 -23.36 2.22
CA ALA A 148 -1.75 -22.57 1.13
C ALA A 148 -2.16 -23.48 -0.05
N ILE A 149 -3.30 -23.18 -0.67
CA ILE A 149 -3.82 -23.93 -1.82
C ILE A 149 -3.10 -23.46 -3.08
N PRO A 150 -2.23 -24.27 -3.73
CA PRO A 150 -1.53 -23.86 -4.94
C PRO A 150 -2.44 -23.97 -6.17
N PHE A 151 -2.17 -23.15 -7.18
CA PHE A 151 -2.72 -23.36 -8.51
C PHE A 151 -1.99 -24.49 -9.24
N ASN A 152 -2.72 -25.29 -10.01
CA ASN A 152 -2.23 -26.46 -10.75
C ASN A 152 -2.16 -26.26 -12.27
N ASP A 153 -2.17 -25.02 -12.74
CA ASP A 153 -2.27 -24.64 -14.15
C ASP A 153 -0.95 -24.34 -14.86
N GLY A 154 0.16 -24.54 -14.15
CA GLY A 154 1.49 -24.22 -14.65
C GLY A 154 1.86 -22.74 -14.58
N GLU A 155 0.92 -21.83 -14.27
CA GLU A 155 1.22 -20.41 -14.04
C GLU A 155 1.76 -20.16 -12.62
N GLY A 156 1.51 -21.09 -11.70
CA GLY A 156 1.99 -21.04 -10.31
C GLY A 156 1.25 -20.02 -9.44
N GLY A 157 1.69 -19.87 -8.19
CA GLY A 157 1.00 -19.05 -7.19
C GLY A 157 -0.03 -19.84 -6.38
N TYR A 158 -0.73 -19.15 -5.50
CA TYR A 158 -1.64 -19.74 -4.51
C TYR A 158 -2.96 -18.97 -4.44
N LEU A 159 -4.04 -19.68 -4.16
CA LEU A 159 -5.33 -19.07 -3.87
C LEU A 159 -5.23 -18.30 -2.55
N GLY A 160 -5.59 -17.02 -2.60
CA GLY A 160 -5.66 -16.17 -1.43
C GLY A 160 -6.69 -15.08 -1.61
N GLY A 161 -6.68 -14.11 -0.71
CA GLY A 161 -7.60 -12.98 -0.73
C GLY A 161 -6.99 -11.80 0.01
N LEU A 162 -7.54 -10.61 -0.23
CA LEU A 162 -7.19 -9.43 0.55
C LEU A 162 -8.11 -9.35 1.78
N ALA A 163 -7.52 -9.15 2.96
CA ALA A 163 -8.27 -9.01 4.21
C ALA A 163 -9.33 -7.89 4.15
N MET A 164 -9.07 -6.83 3.39
CA MET A 164 -10.04 -5.76 3.13
C MET A 164 -11.34 -6.28 2.50
N VAL A 165 -11.23 -7.15 1.48
CA VAL A 165 -12.39 -7.70 0.78
C VAL A 165 -13.13 -8.72 1.67
N HIS A 166 -12.39 -9.43 2.53
CA HIS A 166 -13.00 -10.26 3.58
C HIS A 166 -13.82 -9.42 4.57
N ASN A 167 -13.31 -8.26 5.03
CA ASN A 167 -14.09 -7.36 5.88
C ASN A 167 -15.36 -6.84 5.19
N LEU A 168 -15.30 -6.53 3.89
CA LEU A 168 -16.48 -6.15 3.10
C LEU A 168 -17.50 -7.29 2.99
N HIS A 169 -17.03 -8.52 2.79
CA HIS A 169 -17.89 -9.70 2.83
C HIS A 169 -18.58 -9.84 4.19
N CYS A 170 -17.85 -9.65 5.30
CA CYS A 170 -18.44 -9.67 6.63
C CYS A 170 -19.52 -8.58 6.81
N ILE A 171 -19.30 -7.37 6.28
CA ILE A 171 -20.30 -6.29 6.31
C ILE A 171 -21.55 -6.66 5.49
N ASN A 172 -21.36 -7.18 4.27
CA ASN A 172 -22.48 -7.65 3.44
C ASN A 172 -23.27 -8.77 4.14
N TYR A 173 -22.57 -9.71 4.78
CA TYR A 173 -23.22 -10.79 5.53
C TYR A 173 -24.07 -10.24 6.67
N LEU A 174 -23.56 -9.29 7.45
CA LEU A 174 -24.33 -8.61 8.50
C LEU A 174 -25.53 -7.84 7.93
N TYR A 175 -25.38 -7.20 6.77
CA TYR A 175 -26.49 -6.57 6.06
C TYR A 175 -27.57 -7.58 5.67
N GLN A 176 -27.20 -8.71 5.07
CA GLN A 176 -28.15 -9.77 4.72
C GLN A 176 -28.87 -10.31 5.97
N VAL A 177 -28.13 -10.54 7.05
CA VAL A 177 -28.70 -10.96 8.35
C VAL A 177 -29.64 -9.90 8.92
N ALA A 178 -29.39 -8.62 8.73
CA ALA A 178 -30.31 -7.56 9.16
C ALA A 178 -31.60 -7.54 8.32
N HIS A 179 -31.56 -8.04 7.09
CA HIS A 179 -32.67 -8.13 6.16
C HIS A 179 -33.15 -9.57 5.95
N ARG A 180 -33.40 -10.28 7.07
CA ARG A 180 -33.69 -11.71 7.03
C ARG A 180 -34.86 -12.07 6.14
N GLU A 181 -35.88 -11.22 6.12
CA GLU A 181 -37.14 -11.48 5.40
C GLU A 181 -36.92 -11.52 3.89
N TYR A 182 -35.86 -10.88 3.39
CA TYR A 182 -35.50 -10.89 1.98
C TYR A 182 -34.53 -12.03 1.63
N TYR A 183 -33.50 -12.24 2.46
CA TYR A 183 -32.39 -13.13 2.12
C TYR A 183 -32.56 -14.57 2.62
N TYR A 184 -33.34 -14.79 3.68
CA TYR A 184 -33.44 -16.09 4.34
C TYR A 184 -34.86 -16.61 4.32
N THR A 185 -34.99 -17.93 4.15
CA THR A 185 -36.31 -18.57 4.22
C THR A 185 -36.81 -18.62 5.67
N PRO A 186 -38.12 -18.48 5.92
CA PRO A 186 -38.67 -18.45 7.26
C PRO A 186 -38.52 -19.76 8.06
N ASN A 187 -38.18 -20.89 7.40
CA ASN A 187 -38.03 -22.20 8.03
C ASN A 187 -36.55 -22.62 8.13
N THR A 188 -35.71 -21.82 8.79
CA THR A 188 -34.34 -22.24 9.13
C THR A 188 -34.34 -23.31 10.22
N THR A 189 -33.59 -24.38 10.00
CA THR A 189 -33.30 -25.41 10.99
C THR A 189 -32.44 -24.87 12.13
N GLU A 190 -32.46 -25.53 13.28
CA GLU A 190 -31.61 -25.18 14.43
C GLU A 190 -30.11 -25.20 14.06
N LYS A 191 -29.71 -26.12 13.18
CA LYS A 191 -28.33 -26.23 12.70
C LYS A 191 -27.94 -25.03 11.83
N GLU A 192 -28.82 -24.57 10.94
CA GLU A 192 -28.58 -23.40 10.09
C GLU A 192 -28.49 -22.13 10.93
N ASP A 193 -29.38 -21.97 11.92
CA ASP A 193 -29.34 -20.83 12.85
C ASP A 193 -28.05 -20.82 13.69
N ALA A 194 -27.60 -21.99 14.16
CA ALA A 194 -26.33 -22.12 14.89
C ALA A 194 -25.12 -21.77 14.01
N THR A 195 -25.13 -22.21 12.74
CA THR A 195 -24.07 -21.91 11.76
C THR A 195 -23.99 -20.40 11.51
N GLN A 196 -25.14 -19.79 11.25
CA GLN A 196 -25.24 -18.35 11.01
C GLN A 196 -24.77 -17.53 12.20
N LYS A 197 -25.14 -17.91 13.43
CA LYS A 197 -24.65 -17.25 14.65
C LYS A 197 -23.14 -17.37 14.81
N SER A 198 -22.57 -18.53 14.50
CA SER A 198 -21.12 -18.73 14.52
C SER A 198 -20.43 -17.81 13.51
N HIS A 199 -20.99 -17.70 12.30
CA HIS A 199 -20.46 -16.85 11.24
C HIS A 199 -20.57 -15.36 11.60
N ILE A 200 -21.68 -14.90 12.18
CA ILE A 200 -21.79 -13.53 12.73
C ILE A 200 -20.67 -13.26 13.74
N GLY A 201 -20.38 -14.22 14.64
CA GLY A 201 -19.28 -14.11 15.60
C GLY A 201 -17.91 -13.96 14.94
N HIS A 202 -17.65 -14.77 13.90
CA HIS A 202 -16.44 -14.69 13.06
C HIS A 202 -16.31 -13.33 12.36
N CYS A 203 -17.39 -12.86 11.73
CA CYS A 203 -17.45 -11.57 11.05
C CYS A 203 -17.14 -10.42 12.01
N LEU A 204 -17.79 -10.40 13.18
CA LEU A 204 -17.55 -9.38 14.20
C LEU A 204 -16.11 -9.43 14.74
N HIS A 205 -15.56 -10.63 14.91
CA HIS A 205 -14.18 -10.80 15.34
C HIS A 205 -13.19 -10.18 14.35
N HIS A 206 -13.28 -10.52 13.06
CA HIS A 206 -12.37 -10.00 12.04
C HIS A 206 -12.51 -8.49 11.79
N ILE A 207 -13.74 -7.97 11.79
CA ILE A 207 -13.96 -6.52 11.71
C ILE A 207 -13.34 -5.83 12.92
N MET A 208 -13.54 -6.36 14.14
CA MET A 208 -12.95 -5.79 15.34
C MET A 208 -11.41 -5.84 15.32
N GLU A 209 -10.81 -6.94 14.91
CA GLU A 209 -9.35 -7.04 14.76
C GLU A 209 -8.82 -6.03 13.73
N SER A 210 -9.53 -5.87 12.61
CA SER A 210 -9.17 -4.90 11.57
C SER A 210 -9.24 -3.46 12.09
N VAL A 211 -10.28 -3.10 12.85
CA VAL A 211 -10.41 -1.79 13.49
C VAL A 211 -9.29 -1.55 14.52
N LYS A 212 -8.88 -2.56 15.27
CA LYS A 212 -7.75 -2.45 16.22
C LYS A 212 -6.42 -2.27 15.50
N CYS A 213 -6.20 -2.99 14.40
CA CYS A 213 -4.99 -2.86 13.61
C CYS A 213 -4.94 -1.48 12.95
N GLN A 214 -6.05 -1.04 12.35
CA GLN A 214 -6.16 0.22 11.62
C GLN A 214 -6.93 1.24 12.46
N ALA A 215 -6.33 1.64 13.59
CA ALA A 215 -6.97 2.57 14.52
C ALA A 215 -7.21 3.94 13.85
N ASP A 216 -8.49 4.34 13.79
CA ASP A 216 -8.89 5.68 13.37
C ASP A 216 -8.64 6.68 14.50
N LEU A 217 -7.66 7.57 14.29
CA LEU A 217 -7.27 8.59 15.25
C LEU A 217 -7.95 9.94 14.98
N THR A 218 -8.85 10.03 14.01
CA THR A 218 -9.59 11.26 13.73
C THR A 218 -10.43 11.64 14.95
N PRO A 219 -10.22 12.83 15.53
CA PRO A 219 -10.99 13.26 16.70
C PRO A 219 -12.44 13.52 16.31
N VAL A 220 -13.35 13.04 17.15
CA VAL A 220 -14.78 13.33 17.06
C VAL A 220 -15.26 13.95 18.35
N LEU A 221 -16.16 14.93 18.24
CA LEU A 221 -16.74 15.61 19.40
C LEU A 221 -18.13 15.07 19.69
N LEU A 222 -18.57 15.22 20.93
CA LEU A 222 -19.93 14.90 21.34
C LEU A 222 -20.79 16.17 21.32
N HIS A 223 -22.05 16.03 20.91
CA HIS A 223 -23.05 17.10 21.04
C HIS A 223 -24.35 16.58 21.66
N TRP A 224 -25.20 17.50 22.13
CA TRP A 224 -26.52 17.18 22.65
C TRP A 224 -27.56 17.37 21.54
N THR A 225 -28.43 16.38 21.37
CA THR A 225 -29.61 16.49 20.51
C THR A 225 -30.85 16.55 21.39
N LEU A 226 -31.95 17.12 20.88
CA LEU A 226 -33.22 17.15 21.61
C LEU A 226 -33.94 15.79 21.63
N HIS A 227 -33.51 14.85 20.79
CA HIS A 227 -34.21 13.57 20.56
C HIS A 227 -33.53 12.40 21.26
N ASP A 228 -32.29 12.56 21.73
CA ASP A 228 -31.54 11.52 22.42
C ASP A 228 -31.37 11.85 23.90
N PHE A 229 -31.52 10.83 24.76
CA PHE A 229 -31.32 10.98 26.21
C PHE A 229 -29.83 11.01 26.62
N HIS A 230 -28.92 11.04 25.65
CA HIS A 230 -27.47 11.04 25.85
C HIS A 230 -26.78 11.84 24.74
N SER A 231 -25.54 12.28 24.99
CA SER A 231 -24.75 12.96 23.96
C SER A 231 -24.37 11.99 22.84
N VAL A 232 -24.49 12.43 21.59
CA VAL A 232 -24.14 11.64 20.40
C VAL A 232 -22.90 12.19 19.71
N ILE A 233 -22.26 11.37 18.88
CA ILE A 233 -21.06 11.74 18.12
C ILE A 233 -21.44 12.70 16.99
N ASN A 234 -20.74 13.83 16.91
CA ASN A 234 -20.86 14.78 15.82
C ASN A 234 -19.82 14.47 14.73
N TRP A 235 -20.32 14.08 13.57
CA TRP A 235 -19.52 13.79 12.37
C TRP A 235 -19.37 15.01 11.44
N ASP A 236 -20.04 16.13 11.72
CA ASP A 236 -20.02 17.31 10.87
C ASP A 236 -18.62 17.94 10.81
N GLY A 237 -18.11 18.12 9.59
CA GLY A 237 -16.79 18.70 9.35
C GLY A 237 -15.63 17.79 9.75
N VAL A 238 -15.89 16.53 10.10
CA VAL A 238 -14.85 15.53 10.37
C VAL A 238 -14.23 15.08 9.05
N GLU A 239 -12.91 15.16 8.95
CA GLU A 239 -12.16 14.67 7.80
C GLU A 239 -11.36 13.42 8.16
N ARG A 240 -11.38 12.43 7.27
CA ARG A 240 -10.63 11.18 7.39
C ARG A 240 -9.71 10.99 6.20
N THR A 241 -8.55 10.40 6.43
CA THR A 241 -7.70 9.96 5.32
C THR A 241 -8.11 8.54 4.93
N CYS A 242 -8.63 8.38 3.73
CA CYS A 242 -9.13 7.11 3.21
C CYS A 242 -8.26 6.61 2.07
N ALA A 243 -8.14 5.29 1.93
CA ALA A 243 -7.54 4.69 0.73
C ALA A 243 -8.41 4.99 -0.51
N ASP A 244 -7.76 5.22 -1.65
CA ASP A 244 -8.42 5.24 -2.95
C ASP A 244 -8.77 3.81 -3.36
N TRP A 245 -10.07 3.55 -3.41
CA TRP A 245 -10.62 2.24 -3.68
C TRP A 245 -10.55 1.83 -5.14
N SER A 246 -10.48 2.78 -6.07
CA SER A 246 -10.50 2.47 -7.50
C SER A 246 -9.33 1.56 -7.89
N GLN A 247 -8.12 1.93 -7.48
CA GLN A 247 -6.90 1.18 -7.78
C GLN A 247 -6.84 -0.18 -7.06
N LEU A 248 -7.39 -0.27 -5.85
CA LEU A 248 -7.51 -1.52 -5.10
C LEU A 248 -8.45 -2.50 -5.82
N MET A 249 -9.59 -2.00 -6.28
CA MET A 249 -10.57 -2.80 -7.00
C MET A 249 -10.06 -3.23 -8.37
N ASP A 250 -9.30 -2.38 -9.06
CA ASP A 250 -8.63 -2.74 -10.32
C ASP A 250 -7.61 -3.85 -10.10
N TRP A 251 -6.73 -3.72 -9.10
CA TRP A 251 -5.77 -4.79 -8.76
C TRP A 251 -6.50 -6.10 -8.42
N GLY A 252 -7.54 -6.05 -7.59
CA GLY A 252 -8.32 -7.22 -7.22
C GLY A 252 -9.02 -7.87 -8.40
N SER A 253 -9.55 -7.07 -9.33
CA SER A 253 -10.17 -7.55 -10.56
C SER A 253 -9.15 -8.15 -11.53
N GLU A 254 -7.95 -7.58 -11.65
CA GLU A 254 -6.85 -8.11 -12.45
C GLU A 254 -6.38 -9.49 -11.96
N HIS A 255 -6.30 -9.67 -10.64
CA HIS A 255 -5.80 -10.90 -10.00
C HIS A 255 -6.91 -11.87 -9.60
N SER A 256 -8.17 -11.52 -9.89
CA SER A 256 -9.34 -12.32 -9.55
C SER A 256 -9.28 -13.68 -10.22
N VAL A 257 -9.52 -14.71 -9.42
CA VAL A 257 -9.50 -16.10 -9.87
C VAL A 257 -10.67 -16.44 -10.80
N ARG A 258 -11.68 -15.56 -10.91
CA ARG A 258 -12.77 -15.68 -11.89
C ARG A 258 -12.28 -15.69 -13.34
N LYS A 259 -11.07 -15.14 -13.60
CA LYS A 259 -10.41 -15.18 -14.92
C LYS A 259 -9.52 -16.42 -15.10
N SER A 260 -9.27 -17.19 -14.05
CA SER A 260 -8.43 -18.40 -14.11
C SER A 260 -9.29 -19.62 -14.44
N SER A 261 -8.98 -20.25 -15.58
CA SER A 261 -9.62 -21.48 -16.07
C SER A 261 -9.27 -22.75 -15.28
N SER A 262 -8.54 -22.62 -14.16
CA SER A 262 -7.99 -23.77 -13.41
C SER A 262 -8.33 -23.78 -11.93
N ILE A 263 -8.53 -22.62 -11.29
CA ILE A 263 -9.27 -22.61 -10.01
C ILE A 263 -10.70 -23.08 -10.21
N SER A 264 -11.23 -22.91 -11.41
CA SER A 264 -12.46 -23.57 -11.80
C SER A 264 -12.46 -25.10 -11.75
N GLN A 265 -11.33 -25.74 -11.47
CA GLN A 265 -11.24 -27.18 -11.25
C GLN A 265 -11.08 -27.52 -9.76
N PHE A 266 -10.67 -26.57 -8.91
CA PHE A 266 -10.49 -26.76 -7.46
C PHE A 266 -11.60 -26.09 -6.62
N THR A 267 -12.06 -24.91 -7.01
CA THR A 267 -13.29 -24.26 -6.53
C THR A 267 -14.44 -24.41 -7.51
N GLY A 268 -14.18 -24.96 -8.70
CA GLY A 268 -15.19 -25.07 -9.74
C GLY A 268 -15.48 -23.81 -10.53
N ASN A 269 -15.64 -23.91 -11.84
CA ASN A 269 -16.29 -22.89 -12.66
C ASN A 269 -17.78 -22.94 -12.30
N PHE A 270 -18.17 -22.42 -11.14
CA PHE A 270 -19.56 -22.57 -10.66
C PHE A 270 -20.27 -21.24 -10.47
N LEU A 271 -19.81 -20.20 -11.17
CA LEU A 271 -20.65 -19.07 -11.49
C LEU A 271 -21.54 -19.48 -12.66
N ASP A 272 -22.85 -19.40 -12.50
CA ASP A 272 -23.78 -19.51 -13.62
C ASP A 272 -23.56 -18.37 -14.63
N GLU A 273 -24.30 -18.39 -15.74
CA GLU A 273 -24.25 -17.36 -16.79
C GLU A 273 -24.59 -15.92 -16.29
N HIS A 274 -25.02 -15.78 -15.04
CA HIS A 274 -25.32 -14.53 -14.35
C HIS A 274 -24.33 -14.20 -13.23
N GLY A 275 -23.25 -14.96 -13.06
CA GLY A 275 -22.25 -14.68 -12.04
C GLY A 275 -22.68 -15.07 -10.62
N LYS A 276 -23.68 -15.96 -10.47
CA LYS A 276 -24.10 -16.52 -9.18
C LYS A 276 -23.51 -17.90 -8.94
N PHE A 277 -23.09 -18.15 -7.71
CA PHE A 277 -22.72 -19.49 -7.30
C PHE A 277 -23.96 -20.39 -7.24
N GLY A 278 -24.01 -21.47 -8.04
CA GLY A 278 -25.17 -22.38 -8.09
C GLY A 278 -25.27 -23.39 -6.94
N TRP A 279 -24.21 -23.55 -6.14
CA TRP A 279 -24.04 -24.62 -5.13
C TRP A 279 -23.50 -24.08 -3.80
N VAL A 280 -23.78 -22.81 -3.58
CA VAL A 280 -23.34 -22.11 -2.40
C VAL A 280 -24.49 -22.10 -1.41
N ASP A 281 -24.20 -22.45 -0.17
CA ASP A 281 -25.15 -22.29 0.92
C ASP A 281 -25.60 -20.81 1.01
N GLN A 282 -26.55 -20.51 1.89
CA GLN A 282 -27.02 -19.12 2.03
C GLN A 282 -25.90 -18.13 2.44
N GLU A 283 -24.67 -18.59 2.66
CA GLU A 283 -23.55 -17.85 3.24
C GLU A 283 -22.35 -17.64 2.30
N GLY A 284 -22.40 -18.07 1.03
CA GLY A 284 -21.23 -17.92 0.14
C GLY A 284 -20.28 -19.14 0.13
N GLY A 285 -20.50 -20.11 1.03
CA GLY A 285 -19.69 -21.32 1.17
C GLY A 285 -20.17 -22.41 0.21
N VAL A 286 -19.25 -23.17 -0.37
CA VAL A 286 -19.63 -24.36 -1.15
C VAL A 286 -20.35 -25.32 -0.21
N ASP A 287 -21.64 -25.58 -0.45
CA ASP A 287 -22.32 -26.68 0.22
C ASP A 287 -21.75 -27.96 -0.35
N TYR A 288 -20.72 -28.48 0.31
CA TYR A 288 -20.01 -29.66 -0.14
C TYR A 288 -20.94 -30.86 -0.33
N LYS A 289 -22.04 -30.97 0.43
CA LYS A 289 -23.00 -32.08 0.30
C LYS A 289 -23.77 -32.00 -1.01
N GLU A 290 -24.16 -30.80 -1.43
CA GLU A 290 -24.81 -30.58 -2.74
C GLU A 290 -23.79 -30.60 -3.88
N PHE A 291 -22.62 -30.01 -3.68
CA PHE A 291 -21.52 -30.03 -4.64
C PHE A 291 -21.10 -31.46 -5.02
N PHE A 292 -20.97 -32.35 -4.04
CA PHE A 292 -20.61 -33.74 -4.33
C PHE A 292 -21.67 -34.50 -5.14
N LYS A 293 -22.92 -34.02 -5.17
CA LYS A 293 -23.98 -34.64 -5.98
C LYS A 293 -23.94 -34.19 -7.45
N THR A 294 -23.14 -33.19 -7.79
CA THR A 294 -23.08 -32.65 -9.16
C THR A 294 -22.51 -33.66 -10.16
N PRO A 295 -23.06 -33.74 -11.40
CA PRO A 295 -22.53 -34.61 -12.45
C PRO A 295 -21.05 -34.35 -12.77
N GLU A 296 -20.62 -33.08 -12.67
CA GLU A 296 -19.26 -32.63 -12.93
C GLU A 296 -18.28 -33.19 -11.89
N TYR A 297 -18.60 -33.08 -10.60
CA TYR A 297 -17.79 -33.66 -9.53
C TYR A 297 -17.73 -35.18 -9.64
N GLN A 298 -18.87 -35.84 -9.88
CA GLN A 298 -18.95 -37.29 -10.02
C GLN A 298 -18.10 -37.81 -11.19
N LYS A 299 -18.09 -37.08 -12.31
CA LYS A 299 -17.25 -37.40 -13.46
C LYS A 299 -15.77 -37.23 -13.14
N TRP A 300 -15.38 -36.08 -12.56
CA TRP A 300 -14.00 -35.79 -12.18
C TRP A 300 -13.48 -36.78 -11.14
N ALA A 301 -14.25 -37.07 -10.08
CA ALA A 301 -13.88 -38.01 -9.03
C ALA A 301 -13.60 -39.42 -9.60
N LYS A 302 -14.43 -39.84 -10.57
CA LYS A 302 -14.23 -41.11 -11.29
C LYS A 302 -12.96 -41.11 -12.14
N GLU A 303 -12.66 -40.00 -12.82
CA GLU A 303 -11.42 -39.85 -13.61
C GLU A 303 -10.16 -39.86 -12.73
N GLN A 304 -10.27 -39.35 -11.49
CA GLN A 304 -9.20 -39.39 -10.49
C GLN A 304 -9.12 -40.70 -9.71
N GLY A 305 -10.03 -41.66 -9.96
CA GLY A 305 -10.07 -42.94 -9.24
C GLY A 305 -10.53 -42.83 -7.78
N LEU A 306 -11.21 -41.75 -7.41
CA LEU A 306 -11.78 -41.54 -6.08
C LEU A 306 -13.09 -42.32 -5.93
N ALA A 307 -13.36 -42.78 -4.70
CA ALA A 307 -14.65 -43.39 -4.38
C ALA A 307 -15.76 -42.32 -4.46
N LEU A 308 -16.89 -42.69 -5.04
CA LEU A 308 -18.03 -41.80 -5.22
C LEU A 308 -18.88 -41.77 -3.94
N GLY A 309 -19.28 -40.57 -3.50
CA GLY A 309 -20.16 -40.37 -2.36
C GLY A 309 -19.62 -39.36 -1.35
N GLU A 310 -20.51 -38.84 -0.51
CA GLU A 310 -20.23 -37.76 0.44
C GLU A 310 -19.06 -38.08 1.38
N ALA A 311 -19.02 -39.28 1.96
CA ALA A 311 -17.96 -39.66 2.90
C ALA A 311 -16.56 -39.74 2.27
N ALA A 312 -16.46 -40.26 1.04
CA ALA A 312 -15.19 -40.36 0.32
C ALA A 312 -14.70 -38.98 -0.14
N ALA A 313 -15.64 -38.11 -0.49
CA ALA A 313 -15.36 -36.73 -0.87
C ALA A 313 -14.92 -35.88 0.34
N GLU A 314 -15.57 -36.05 1.50
CA GLU A 314 -15.14 -35.46 2.78
C GLU A 314 -13.75 -35.95 3.20
N GLU A 315 -13.46 -37.24 3.04
CA GLU A 315 -12.13 -37.81 3.33
C GLU A 315 -11.05 -37.25 2.39
N TYR A 316 -11.37 -37.10 1.10
CA TYR A 316 -10.50 -36.43 0.15
C TYR A 316 -10.24 -34.98 0.55
N LEU A 317 -11.27 -34.20 0.88
CA LEU A 317 -11.08 -32.82 1.34
C LEU A 317 -10.26 -32.73 2.64
N ARG A 318 -10.48 -33.64 3.60
CA ARG A 318 -9.66 -33.70 4.83
C ARG A 318 -8.18 -33.86 4.54
N SER A 319 -7.81 -34.53 3.44
CA SER A 319 -6.40 -34.65 3.03
C SER A 319 -5.76 -33.34 2.57
N PHE A 320 -6.56 -32.34 2.17
CA PHE A 320 -6.09 -30.98 1.83
C PHE A 320 -6.23 -30.00 2.99
N TYR A 321 -7.23 -30.18 3.86
CA TYR A 321 -7.63 -29.18 4.86
C TYR A 321 -7.04 -29.40 6.26
N VAL A 322 -6.34 -30.50 6.54
CA VAL A 322 -5.81 -30.77 7.89
C VAL A 322 -4.44 -31.46 7.86
N LYS A 323 -3.39 -30.76 8.31
CA LYS A 323 -2.35 -31.41 9.10
C LYS A 323 -2.79 -31.39 10.56
N HIS A 324 -2.59 -32.53 11.22
CA HIS A 324 -2.97 -32.84 12.61
C HIS A 324 -2.82 -31.72 13.63
#